data_AF-A0A932BSX8-F1
#
_entry.id   AF-A0A932BSX8-F1
#
_cell.length_a   1.000
_cell.length_b   1.000
_cell.length_c   1.000
_cell.angle_alpha   90.00
_cell.angle_beta   90.00
_cell.angle_gamma   90.00
#
_symmetry.space_group_name_H-M   'P 1'
#
loop_
_entity.id
_entity.type
_entity.pdbx_description
1 polymer ?
#
loop_
_entity_poly.entity_id
_entity_poly.type
_entity_poly.pdbx_seq_one_letter_code
_entity_poly.pdbx_strand_id
1 'polypeptide(L)' 'MKQVEARLLLGDCRKELKKLEDNSVDLIFTRPPYADSRSHTYGGVRPDKYVDDLTF' A
#
# COMPACT_ATOMS: atom_id res chain seq x y z
N MET A 1 -1.43 -26.27 -15.49
CA MET A 1 -0.90 -24.89 -15.37
C MET A 1 -1.90 -24.10 -14.54
N LYS A 2 -1.47 -23.34 -13.54
CA LYS A 2 -2.39 -22.43 -12.82
C LYS A 2 -2.79 -21.30 -13.78
N GLN A 3 -4.08 -20.97 -13.80
CA GLN A 3 -4.59 -19.82 -14.54
C GLN A 3 -4.13 -18.54 -13.83
N VAL A 4 -3.82 -17.50 -14.61
CA VAL A 4 -3.49 -16.18 -14.04
C VAL A 4 -4.79 -15.51 -13.60
N GLU A 5 -4.85 -15.10 -12.33
CA GLU A 5 -5.98 -14.39 -11.75
C GLU A 5 -5.55 -12.97 -11.35
N ALA A 6 -6.42 -11.99 -11.59
CA ALA A 6 -6.25 -10.61 -11.12
C ALA A 6 -7.41 -10.23 -10.19
N ARG A 7 -7.09 -9.90 -8.94
CA ARG A 7 -8.07 -9.48 -7.91
C ARG A 7 -7.87 -8.00 -7.58
N LEU A 8 -8.94 -7.21 -7.65
CA LEU A 8 -8.94 -5.81 -7.23
C LEU A 8 -9.58 -5.68 -5.84
N LEU A 9 -8.77 -5.29 -4.85
CA LEU A 9 -9.23 -5.04 -3.48
C LEU A 9 -9.39 -3.53 -3.29
N LEU A 10 -10.63 -3.07 -3.05
CA LEU A 10 -10.93 -1.64 -2.84
C LEU A 10 -11.02 -1.34 -1.34
N GLY A 11 -10.26 -0.34 -0.88
CA GLY A 11 -10.32 0.13 0.51
C GLY A 11 -8.99 0.65 1.05
N ASP A 12 -8.95 0.87 2.36
CA ASP A 12 -7.73 1.21 3.10
C ASP A 12 -6.82 -0.01 3.18
N CYS A 13 -5.62 0.07 2.59
CA CYS A 13 -4.68 -1.04 2.53
C CYS A 13 -4.31 -1.59 3.93
N ARG A 14 -4.35 -0.76 4.98
CA ARG A 14 -4.06 -1.18 6.37
C ARG A 14 -5.10 -2.13 6.94
N LYS A 15 -6.31 -2.15 6.35
CA LYS A 15 -7.41 -3.05 6.72
C LYS A 15 -7.51 -4.22 5.74
N GLU A 16 -7.36 -3.96 4.45
CA GLU A 16 -7.55 -4.99 3.42
C GLU A 16 -6.40 -6.00 3.40
N LEU A 17 -5.14 -5.57 3.58
CA LEU A 17 -4.00 -6.48 3.58
C LEU A 17 -4.03 -7.47 4.75
N LYS A 18 -4.65 -7.11 5.88
CA LYS A 18 -4.82 -8.00 7.05
C LYS A 18 -5.77 -9.18 6.79
N LYS A 19 -6.50 -9.18 5.67
CA LYS A 19 -7.41 -10.27 5.27
C LYS A 19 -6.72 -11.31 4.39
N LEU A 20 -5.47 -11.06 3.99
CA LEU A 20 -4.66 -12.02 3.25
C LEU A 20 -4.05 -13.02 4.23
N GLU A 21 -3.88 -14.26 3.77
CA GLU A 21 -3.19 -15.30 4.53
C GLU A 21 -1.72 -14.92 4.77
N ASP A 22 -1.19 -15.31 5.92
CA ASP A 22 0.22 -15.11 6.24
C ASP A 22 1.12 -15.84 5.23
N ASN A 23 2.26 -15.24 4.87
CA ASN A 23 3.26 -15.79 3.93
C ASN A 23 2.68 -16.17 2.54
N SER A 24 1.61 -15.50 2.10
CA SER A 24 0.96 -15.79 0.81
C SER A 24 1.42 -14.92 -0.37
N VAL A 25 2.36 -13.99 -0.16
CA VAL A 25 2.82 -13.02 -1.16
C VAL A 25 4.30 -13.16 -1.43
N ASP A 26 4.66 -13.47 -2.68
CA ASP A 26 6.06 -13.63 -3.11
C ASP A 26 6.73 -12.29 -3.45
N LEU A 27 5.97 -11.31 -3.95
CA LEU A 27 6.48 -10.01 -4.38
C LEU A 27 5.46 -8.90 -4.12
N ILE A 28 5.91 -7.85 -3.43
CA ILE A 28 5.14 -6.62 -3.23
C ILE A 28 5.75 -5.53 -4.10
N PHE A 29 4.96 -5.03 -5.05
CA PHE A 29 5.30 -3.81 -5.79
C PHE A 29 4.41 -2.67 -5.32
N THR A 30 5.01 -1.67 -4.69
CA THR A 30 4.28 -0.51 -4.14
C THR A 30 4.95 0.79 -4.51
N ARG A 31 4.11 1.81 -4.78
CA ARG A 31 4.53 3.20 -4.89
C ARG A 31 3.72 3.98 -3.85
N PRO A 32 4.11 3.92 -2.56
CA PRO A 32 3.38 4.59 -1.50
C PRO A 32 3.30 6.11 -1.79
N PRO A 33 2.33 6.82 -1.19
CA PRO A 33 2.20 8.26 -1.37
C PRO A 33 3.36 8.98 -0.69
N TYR A 34 4.50 9.09 -1.38
CA TYR A 34 5.66 9.83 -0.88
C TYR A 34 5.31 11.29 -0.63
N ALA A 35 5.75 11.79 0.53
CA ALA A 35 5.40 13.08 1.11
C ALA A 35 5.52 14.28 0.14
N ASP A 36 6.68 14.43 -0.51
CA ASP A 36 6.96 15.64 -1.29
C ASP A 36 6.63 15.52 -2.78
N SER A 37 6.85 14.34 -3.39
CA SER A 37 6.75 14.19 -4.84
C SER A 37 5.32 14.00 -5.37
N ARG A 38 4.32 13.83 -4.48
CA ARG A 38 2.91 13.60 -4.86
C ARG A 38 1.90 14.33 -3.98
N SER A 39 2.29 15.45 -3.39
CA SER A 39 1.43 16.24 -2.50
C SER A 39 0.10 16.65 -3.14
N HIS A 40 0.11 16.99 -4.44
CA HIS A 40 -1.11 17.32 -5.20
C HIS A 40 -2.04 16.12 -5.47
N THR A 41 -1.53 14.89 -5.48
CA THR A 41 -2.31 13.69 -5.85
C THR A 41 -2.95 13.01 -4.64
N TYR A 42 -2.29 13.06 -3.48
CA TYR A 42 -2.72 12.36 -2.26
C TYR A 42 -2.96 13.28 -1.05
N GLY A 43 -2.95 14.60 -1.24
CA GLY A 43 -3.24 15.58 -0.18
C GLY A 43 -2.02 16.01 0.64
N GLY A 44 -0.81 15.55 0.29
CA GLY A 44 0.45 16.02 0.86
C GLY A 44 0.62 15.66 2.33
N VAL A 45 1.08 14.44 2.59
CA VAL A 45 1.62 14.10 3.92
C VAL A 45 2.94 14.85 4.07
N ARG A 46 3.08 15.66 5.12
CA ARG A 46 4.35 16.35 5.34
C ARG A 46 5.46 15.32 5.63
N PRO A 47 6.70 15.55 5.16
CA PRO A 47 7.81 14.60 5.33
C PRO A 47 8.05 14.18 6.78
N ASP A 48 7.82 15.09 7.72
CA ASP A 48 7.99 14.86 9.16
C ASP A 48 7.00 13.84 9.75
N LYS A 49 5.88 13.58 9.07
CA LYS A 49 4.86 12.58 9.46
C LYS A 49 4.96 11.28 8.65
N TYR A 50 5.76 11.28 7.59
CA TYR A 50 5.80 10.20 6.62
C TYR A 50 6.40 8.90 7.17
N VAL A 51 7.43 9.02 8.00
CA VAL A 51 8.05 7.85 8.64
C VAL A 51 7.07 7.23 9.63
N ASP A 52 6.42 8.05 10.47
CA ASP A 52 5.40 7.60 11.42
C ASP A 52 4.21 6.92 10.72
N ASP A 53 3.79 7.41 9.56
CA ASP A 53 2.70 6.80 8.78
C ASP A 53 3.08 5.46 8.12
N LEU A 54 4.39 5.20 7.92
CA LEU A 54 4.92 3.93 7.39
C LEU A 54 5.22 2.89 8.48
N THR A 55 5.47 3.33 9.71
CA THR A 55 5.67 2.45 10.86
C THR A 55 4.36 2.27 11.62
N PHE A 56 3.76 1.09 11.49
CA PHE A 56 2.65 0.64 12.33
C PHE A 56 3.14 0.08 13.66
#